data_AF-A0A7C1BT74-F1
#
_entry.id   AF-A0A7C1BT74-F1
#
_cell.length_a   1.000
_cell.length_b   1.000
_cell.length_c   1.000
_cell.angle_alpha   90.00
_cell.angle_beta   90.00
_cell.angle_gamma   90.00
#
_symmetry.space_group_name_H-M   'P 1'
#
loop_
_entity.id
_entity.type
_entity.pdbx_description
1 polymer ?
#
loop_
_entity_poly.entity_id
_entity_poly.type
_entity_poly.pdbx_seq_one_letter_code
_entity_poly.pdbx_strand_id
1 'polypeptide(L)' 'KRGTEEAAEPVIIDMGQSVLLEHPNADAFLRRDVKNIVAFFNKLGLDCAGSEDEIRRKVKGERERRGRVEEEKER' A
#
# COMPACT_ATOMS: atom_id res chain seq x y z
N LYS A 1 -18.78 -6.05 32.67
CA LYS A 1 -18.96 -5.32 31.39
C LYS A 1 -17.75 -5.67 30.53
N ARG A 2 -17.90 -6.53 29.51
CA ARG A 2 -16.83 -6.76 28.53
C ARG A 2 -16.69 -5.45 27.76
N GLY A 3 -15.56 -4.77 27.92
CA GLY A 3 -15.26 -3.58 27.12
C GLY A 3 -15.26 -4.00 25.67
N THR A 4 -16.08 -3.35 24.87
CA THR A 4 -15.90 -3.33 23.42
C THR A 4 -14.54 -2.71 23.18
N GLU A 5 -13.56 -3.52 22.77
CA GLU A 5 -12.32 -3.00 22.20
C GLU A 5 -12.74 -2.20 20.96
N GLU A 6 -12.82 -0.88 21.09
CA GLU A 6 -12.82 0.00 19.93
C GLU A 6 -11.46 -0.22 19.25
N ALA A 7 -11.47 -0.99 18.16
CA ALA A 7 -10.28 -1.20 17.36
C ALA A 7 -9.80 0.18 16.88
N ALA A 8 -8.64 0.61 17.36
CA ALA A 8 -8.07 1.88 16.92
C ALA A 8 -7.77 1.80 15.41
N GLU A 9 -8.29 2.76 14.65
CA GLU A 9 -8.00 2.88 13.23
C GLU A 9 -6.62 3.54 13.00
N PRO A 10 -5.83 3.07 12.02
CA PRO A 10 -4.53 3.67 11.74
C PRO A 10 -4.69 5.09 11.18
N VAL A 11 -3.95 6.04 11.77
CA VAL A 11 -3.87 7.44 11.30
C VAL A 11 -2.48 7.69 10.70
N ILE A 12 -2.43 8.23 9.48
CA ILE A 12 -1.19 8.65 8.83
C ILE A 12 -0.91 10.09 9.23
N ILE A 13 0.28 10.35 9.76
CA ILE A 13 0.73 11.66 10.23
C ILE A 13 2.02 12.08 9.51
N ASP A 14 2.41 13.34 9.68
CA ASP A 14 3.61 13.93 9.06
C ASP A 14 3.62 13.89 7.52
N MET A 15 2.56 14.47 6.93
CA MET A 15 2.43 14.58 5.47
C MET A 15 3.30 15.70 4.85
N GLY A 16 4.10 16.41 5.65
CA GLY A 16 4.93 17.54 5.20
C GLY A 16 6.04 17.15 4.23
N GLN A 17 6.38 15.86 4.15
CA GLN A 17 7.38 15.30 3.22
C GLN A 17 6.76 14.43 2.11
N SER A 18 5.44 14.52 1.91
CA SER A 18 4.78 13.84 0.79
C SER A 18 5.09 14.50 -0.55
N VAL A 19 5.14 13.72 -1.63
CA VAL A 19 5.42 14.21 -2.99
C VAL A 19 4.28 13.89 -3.95
N LEU A 20 4.16 14.69 -5.00
CA LEU A 20 3.27 14.42 -6.13
C LEU A 20 3.78 13.24 -6.97
N LEU A 21 2.88 12.66 -7.77
CA LEU A 21 3.20 11.52 -8.63
C LEU A 21 4.22 11.89 -9.73
N GLU A 22 4.25 13.15 -10.15
CA GLU A 22 5.17 13.68 -11.16
C GLU A 22 6.60 13.87 -10.64
N HIS A 23 6.83 13.76 -9.32
CA HIS A 23 8.17 13.90 -8.77
C HIS A 23 9.09 12.78 -9.31
N PRO A 24 10.32 13.10 -9.77
CA PRO A 24 11.20 12.12 -10.41
C PRO A 24 11.52 10.90 -9.52
N ASN A 25 11.48 11.08 -8.20
CA ASN A 25 11.73 10.01 -7.23
C ASN A 25 10.46 9.40 -6.60
N ALA A 26 9.25 9.73 -7.08
CA ALA A 26 8.01 9.25 -6.47
C ALA A 26 7.96 7.71 -6.35
N ASP A 27 8.36 6.97 -7.40
CA ASP A 27 8.39 5.50 -7.38
C ASP A 27 9.44 4.96 -6.40
N ALA A 28 10.59 5.61 -6.31
CA ALA A 28 11.67 5.21 -5.41
C ALA A 28 11.27 5.41 -3.94
N PHE A 29 10.59 6.52 -3.62
CA PHE A 29 10.04 6.78 -2.28
C PHE A 29 8.96 5.76 -1.92
N LEU A 30 7.98 5.52 -2.80
CA LEU A 30 6.95 4.50 -2.56
C LEU A 30 7.56 3.10 -2.33
N ARG A 31 8.59 2.72 -3.10
CA ARG A 31 9.30 1.45 -2.90
C ARG A 31 9.92 1.37 -1.50
N ARG A 32 10.54 2.46 -1.03
CA ARG A 32 11.11 2.54 0.32
C ARG A 32 10.04 2.44 1.40
N ASP A 33 8.90 3.09 1.22
CA ASP A 33 7.79 3.07 2.19
C ASP A 33 7.21 1.66 2.34
N VAL A 34 6.95 0.97 1.22
CA VAL A 34 6.49 -0.42 1.23
C VAL A 34 7.48 -1.33 1.96
N LYS A 35 8.78 -1.22 1.66
CA LYS A 35 9.83 -1.99 2.33
C LYS A 35 9.83 -1.75 3.85
N ASN A 36 9.69 -0.50 4.28
CA ASN A 36 9.67 -0.15 5.70
C ASN A 36 8.47 -0.75 6.43
N ILE A 37 7.27 -0.65 5.83
CA ILE A 37 6.03 -1.20 6.39
C ILE A 37 6.11 -2.73 6.50
N VAL A 38 6.56 -3.40 5.44
CA VAL A 38 6.75 -4.87 5.44
C VAL A 38 7.76 -5.28 6.52
N ALA A 39 8.89 -4.58 6.60
CA ALA A 39 9.90 -4.87 7.63
C ALA A 39 9.37 -4.65 9.06
N PHE A 40 8.50 -3.66 9.27
CA PHE A 40 7.85 -3.43 10.56
C PHE A 40 6.92 -4.59 10.95
N PHE A 41 6.01 -5.01 10.07
CA PHE A 41 5.07 -6.09 10.38
C PHE A 41 5.73 -7.47 10.47
N ASN A 42 6.75 -7.75 9.66
CA ASN A 42 7.53 -8.98 9.78
C ASN A 42 8.22 -9.09 11.15
N LYS A 43 8.68 -7.97 11.74
CA LYS A 43 9.25 -7.96 13.11
C LYS A 43 8.21 -8.29 14.18
N LEU A 44 6.93 -8.08 13.90
CA LEU A 44 5.82 -8.46 14.78
C LEU A 44 5.38 -9.92 14.60
N GLY A 45 6.04 -10.68 13.72
CA GLY A 45 5.70 -12.08 13.42
C GLY A 45 4.49 -12.24 12.49
N LEU A 46 4.06 -11.15 11.85
CA LEU A 46 3.03 -11.22 10.81
C LEU A 46 3.72 -11.49 9.49
N ASP A 47 3.54 -12.70 8.96
CA ASP A 47 3.97 -13.02 7.59
C ASP A 47 3.16 -12.16 6.62
N CYS A 48 3.79 -11.11 6.08
CA CYS A 48 3.16 -10.28 5.06
C CYS A 48 2.81 -11.16 3.86
N ALA A 49 1.52 -11.36 3.60
CA ALA A 49 1.00 -12.37 2.68
C ALA A 49 1.38 -12.16 1.19
N GLY A 50 2.10 -11.10 0.83
CA GLY A 50 2.53 -10.82 -0.54
C GLY A 50 3.92 -10.18 -0.58
N SER A 51 4.60 -10.31 -1.72
CA SER A 51 5.90 -9.67 -1.92
C SER A 51 5.78 -8.14 -1.92
N GLU A 52 6.88 -7.42 -1.62
CA GLU A 52 6.92 -5.95 -1.66
C GLU A 52 6.39 -5.40 -3.00
N ASP A 53 6.77 -6.04 -4.12
CA ASP A 53 6.27 -5.66 -5.44
C ASP A 53 4.77 -5.91 -5.61
N GLU A 54 4.21 -6.98 -5.04
CA GLU A 54 2.77 -7.22 -5.08
C GLU A 54 1.99 -6.15 -4.30
N ILE A 55 2.47 -5.80 -3.11
CA ILE A 55 1.88 -4.75 -2.28
C ILE A 55 1.94 -3.41 -3.03
N ARG A 56 3.10 -3.06 -3.60
CA ARG A 56 3.26 -1.83 -4.40
C ARG A 56 2.29 -1.79 -5.58
N ARG A 57 2.11 -2.89 -6.31
CA ARG A 57 1.13 -2.98 -7.42
C ARG A 57 -0.31 -2.79 -6.96
N LYS A 58 -0.66 -3.32 -5.78
CA LYS A 58 -1.98 -3.10 -5.16
C LYS A 58 -2.19 -1.62 -4.84
N VAL A 59 -1.20 -0.97 -4.22
CA VAL A 59 -1.27 0.47 -3.90
C VAL A 59 -1.42 1.34 -5.16
N LYS A 60 -0.76 0.97 -6.26
CA LYS A 60 -0.89 1.68 -7.55
C LYS A 60 -2.21 1.42 -8.30
N GLY A 61 -3.07 0.54 -7.80
CA GLY A 61 -4.33 0.16 -8.46
C GLY A 61 -4.13 -0.64 -9.76
N GLU A 62 -3.00 -1.32 -9.93
CA GLU A 62 -2.68 -2.02 -11.19
C GLU A 62 -3.54 -3.28 -11.43
N ARG A 63 -4.18 -3.83 -10.39
CA ARG A 63 -5.09 -4.99 -10.53
C ARG A 63 -6.42 -4.62 -11.19
N GLU A 64 -6.92 -3.41 -10.98
CA GLU A 64 -8.22 -2.95 -11.52
C GLU A 64 -8.13 -2.49 -12.98
N ARG A 65 -6.98 -1.92 -13.39
CA ARG A 65 -6.73 -1.55 -14.78
C ARG A 65 -6.75 -2.74 -15.73
N ARG A 66 -6.34 -3.94 -15.28
CA ARG A 66 -6.40 -5.15 -16.12
C ARG A 66 -7.83 -5.58 -16.41
N GLY A 67 -8.71 -5.58 -15.40
CA GLY A 67 -10.12 -5.90 -15.60
C GLY A 67 -10.84 -4.91 -16.51
N ARG A 68 -10.56 -3.61 -16.33
CA ARG A 68 -11.18 -2.55 -17.14
C ARG A 68 -10.71 -2.57 -18.61
N VAL A 69 -9.44 -2.91 -18.87
CA VAL A 69 -8.90 -3.05 -20.23
C VAL A 69 -9.43 -4.29 -20.94
N GLU A 70 -9.73 -5.37 -20.22
CA GLU A 70 -10.36 -6.57 -20.82
C GLU A 70 -11.84 -6.34 -21.14
N GLU A 71 -12.60 -5.70 -20.24
CA GLU A 71 -13.99 -5.30 -20.52
C GLU A 71 -14.15 -4.34 -21.70
N GLU A 72 -13.16 -3.48 -21.95
CA GLU A 72 -13.17 -2.53 -23.08
C GLU A 72 -12.78 -3.20 -24.41
N LYS A 73 -12.03 -4.32 -24.37
CA LYS A 73 -11.69 -5.11 -25.57
C LYS A 73 -12.78 -6.06 -26.04
N GLU A 74 -13.71 -6.42 -25.17
CA GLU A 74 -14.86 -7.30 -25.49
C GLU A 74 -16.10 -6.53 -25.98
N ARG A 75 -16.04 -5.20 -26.06
CA ARG A 75 -17.09 -4.32 -26.62
C ARG A 75 -16.73 -3.86 -28.03
#